data_AF-A0A8T7DBU9-F1
#
_entry.id   AF-A0A8T7DBU9-F1
#
_cell.length_a   1.000
_cell.length_b   1.000
_cell.length_c   1.000
_cell.angle_alpha   90.00
_cell.angle_beta   90.00
_cell.angle_gamma   90.00
#
_symmetry.space_group_name_H-M   'P 1'
#
loop_
_entity.id
_entity.type
_entity.pdbx_description
1 polymer ?
#
loop_
_entity_poly.entity_id
_entity_poly.type
_entity_poly.pdbx_seq_one_letter_code
_entity_poly.pdbx_strand_id
1 'polypeptide(L)'
;MNDRRRDYRTDCRILACIERVGLPNAVKDCYTANIGMKGVFVSNAPDYPVGTRCKLVIHDHKEKPLVVDVRVSHVCKEGVGFVFVSPQDEERLRLKYLVKPYWDGQDHLDGMMLMMRYSKPATELKDVLSLTTMLSASPGLFSKFPHTNKSNKIVN
;
A
#
# COMPACT_ATOMS: atom_id res chain seq x y z
N MET A 1 15.70 4.62 15.30
CA MET A 1 15.06 4.25 14.00
C MET A 1 14.33 5.48 13.47
N ASN A 2 14.82 6.07 12.38
CA ASN A 2 14.26 7.29 11.77
C ASN A 2 13.00 6.94 10.98
N ASP A 3 11.84 6.87 11.65
CA ASP A 3 10.56 6.70 10.96
C ASP A 3 10.11 8.05 10.36
N ARG A 4 10.75 8.42 9.23
CA ARG A 4 10.43 9.64 8.47
C ARG A 4 9.28 9.43 7.48
N ARG A 5 8.68 8.23 7.43
CA ARG A 5 7.65 7.89 6.45
C ARG A 5 6.27 8.05 7.09
N ARG A 6 5.64 9.20 6.86
CA ARG A 6 4.32 9.54 7.41
C ARG A 6 3.13 8.88 6.69
N ASP A 7 3.36 8.21 5.55
CA ASP A 7 2.30 7.60 4.75
C ASP A 7 2.53 6.10 4.54
N TYR A 8 1.45 5.34 4.67
CA TYR A 8 1.40 3.92 4.34
C TYR A 8 1.80 3.67 2.88
N ARG A 9 2.56 2.60 2.66
CA ARG A 9 2.98 2.13 1.34
C ARG A 9 2.74 0.63 1.27
N THR A 10 2.24 0.18 0.13
CA THR A 10 2.04 -1.23 -0.18
C THR A 10 3.20 -1.67 -1.05
N ASP A 11 3.86 -2.76 -0.64
CA ASP A 11 4.86 -3.42 -1.47
C ASP A 11 4.14 -4.13 -2.62
N CYS A 12 4.50 -3.78 -3.85
CA CYS A 12 3.88 -4.34 -5.03
C CYS A 12 4.85 -4.30 -6.21
N ARG A 13 4.83 -5.36 -7.01
CA ARG A 13 5.63 -5.48 -8.23
C ARG A 13 4.73 -5.40 -9.45
N ILE A 14 4.49 -4.17 -9.92
CA ILE A 14 3.66 -3.87 -11.07
C ILE A 14 4.56 -3.34 -12.19
N LEU A 15 4.30 -3.77 -13.42
CA LEU A 15 5.02 -3.26 -14.59
C LEU A 15 4.77 -1.76 -14.71
N ALA A 16 5.85 -1.00 -14.86
CA ALA A 16 5.80 0.43 -15.02
C ALA A 16 6.76 0.90 -16.11
N CYS A 17 6.45 2.05 -16.69
CA CYS A 17 7.30 2.75 -17.65
C CYS A 17 7.47 4.20 -17.18
N ILE A 18 8.67 4.74 -17.37
CA ILE A 18 8.97 6.14 -17.03
C ILE A 18 9.35 6.87 -18.30
N GLU A 19 8.65 7.96 -18.57
CA GLU A 19 8.92 8.85 -19.69
C GLU A 19 9.36 10.21 -19.18
N ARG A 20 10.51 10.71 -19.63
CA ARG A 20 10.94 12.06 -19.25
C ARG A 20 10.15 13.11 -20.03
N VAL A 21 9.60 14.10 -19.33
CA VAL A 21 8.89 15.22 -19.99
C VAL A 21 9.88 15.97 -20.88
N GLY A 22 9.57 16.09 -22.17
CA GLY A 22 10.41 16.74 -23.18
C GLY A 22 11.44 15.83 -23.87
N LEU A 23 11.55 14.57 -23.48
CA LEU A 23 12.39 13.55 -24.14
C LEU A 23 11.65 12.20 -24.18
N PRO A 24 10.68 12.04 -25.10
CA PRO A 24 9.76 10.89 -25.10
C PRO A 24 10.39 9.53 -25.45
N ASN A 25 11.66 9.50 -25.88
CA ASN A 25 12.26 8.29 -26.46
C ASN A 25 13.00 7.40 -25.46
N ALA A 26 12.98 7.70 -24.16
CA ALA A 26 13.65 6.92 -23.13
C ALA A 26 12.64 6.14 -22.28
N VAL A 27 11.85 5.28 -22.93
CA VAL A 27 10.95 4.34 -22.24
C VAL A 27 11.76 3.11 -21.86
N LYS A 28 11.90 2.86 -20.57
CA LYS A 28 12.52 1.64 -20.05
C LYS A 28 11.51 0.91 -19.19
N ASP A 29 11.36 -0.38 -19.46
CA ASP A 29 10.56 -1.28 -18.61
C ASP A 29 11.19 -1.32 -17.21
N CYS A 30 10.38 -0.97 -16.23
CA CYS A 30 10.74 -0.94 -14.84
C CYS A 30 9.60 -1.52 -13.99
N TYR A 31 9.83 -1.67 -12.69
CA TYR A 31 8.84 -2.26 -11.81
C TYR A 31 8.67 -1.40 -10.57
N THR A 32 7.42 -1.22 -10.14
CA THR A 32 7.20 -0.71 -8.78
C THR A 32 7.83 -1.69 -7.80
N ALA A 33 8.41 -1.16 -6.71
CA ALA A 33 8.74 -1.97 -5.53
C ALA A 33 7.73 -1.70 -4.41
N ASN A 34 7.32 -0.44 -4.28
CA ASN A 34 6.25 -0.04 -3.38
C ASN A 34 5.52 1.21 -3.88
N ILE A 35 4.25 1.32 -3.54
CA ILE A 35 3.38 2.44 -3.90
C ILE A 35 2.65 2.96 -2.66
N GLY A 36 2.58 4.27 -2.51
CA GLY A 36 1.78 4.93 -1.48
C GLY A 36 1.05 6.12 -2.06
N MET A 37 0.17 6.76 -1.29
CA MET A 37 -0.68 7.85 -1.81
C MET A 37 0.08 9.09 -2.29
N LYS A 38 1.32 9.31 -1.83
CA LYS A 38 2.14 10.47 -2.20
C LYS A 38 3.24 10.16 -3.21
N GLY A 39 3.51 8.89 -3.48
CA GLY A 39 4.59 8.53 -4.37
C GLY A 39 4.82 7.04 -4.49
N VAL A 40 5.76 6.70 -5.36
CA VAL A 40 6.10 5.32 -5.72
C VAL A 40 7.62 5.15 -5.68
N PHE A 41 8.08 3.95 -5.40
CA PHE A 41 9.48 3.58 -5.59
C PHE A 41 9.54 2.59 -6.74
N VAL A 42 10.42 2.86 -7.70
CA VAL A 42 10.53 2.08 -8.94
C VAL A 42 11.94 1.52 -9.05
N SER A 43 12.04 0.21 -9.12
CA SER A 43 13.29 -0.52 -9.38
C SER A 43 13.59 -0.57 -10.88
N ASN A 44 14.87 -0.56 -11.23
CA ASN A 44 15.37 -0.51 -12.61
C ASN A 44 15.00 0.76 -13.40
N ALA A 45 14.47 1.79 -12.72
CA ALA A 45 14.22 3.10 -13.30
C ALA A 45 15.54 3.73 -13.84
N PRO A 46 15.49 4.53 -14.91
CA PRO A 46 16.64 5.33 -15.31
C PRO A 46 17.06 6.32 -14.22
N ASP A 47 18.37 6.53 -14.08
CA ASP A 47 18.94 7.48 -13.13
C ASP A 47 18.71 8.91 -13.62
N TYR A 48 17.53 9.45 -13.32
CA TYR A 48 17.20 10.83 -13.55
C TYR A 48 17.62 11.71 -12.37
N PRO A 49 18.10 12.96 -12.61
CA PRO A 49 18.41 13.88 -11.52
C PRO A 49 17.21 14.15 -10.61
N VAL A 50 17.47 14.37 -9.32
CA VAL A 50 16.43 14.79 -8.36
C VAL A 50 15.75 16.07 -8.85
N GLY A 51 14.42 16.11 -8.74
CA GLY A 51 13.60 17.23 -9.23
C GLY A 51 13.14 17.10 -10.69
N THR A 52 13.66 16.13 -11.46
CA THR A 52 13.22 15.88 -12.84
C THR A 52 11.75 15.49 -12.88
N ARG A 53 11.00 16.12 -13.80
CA ARG A 53 9.60 15.75 -14.09
C ARG A 53 9.54 14.63 -15.12
N CYS A 54 8.74 13.63 -14.82
CA CYS A 54 8.50 12.47 -15.67
C CYS A 54 7.00 12.15 -15.68
N LYS A 55 6.57 11.37 -16.67
CA LYS A 55 5.32 10.63 -16.61
C LYS A 55 5.62 9.20 -16.18
N LEU A 56 4.87 8.72 -15.22
CA LEU A 56 4.87 7.33 -14.81
C LEU A 56 3.64 6.66 -15.43
N VAL A 57 3.85 5.56 -16.14
CA VAL A 57 2.79 4.72 -16.68
C VAL A 57 2.80 3.40 -15.93
N ILE A 58 1.74 3.11 -15.18
CA ILE A 58 1.59 1.84 -14.45
C ILE A 58 0.63 0.94 -15.24
N HIS A 59 1.10 -0.24 -15.63
CA HIS A 59 0.32 -1.23 -16.35
C HIS A 59 -0.31 -2.20 -15.35
N ASP A 60 -1.52 -1.88 -14.89
CA ASP A 60 -2.34 -2.84 -14.15
C ASP A 60 -3.00 -3.81 -15.15
N HIS A 61 -2.82 -5.12 -14.93
CA HIS A 61 -3.26 -6.18 -15.84
C HIS A 61 -4.77 -6.19 -16.16
N LYS A 62 -5.57 -5.47 -15.39
CA LYS A 62 -7.04 -5.47 -15.49
C LYS A 62 -7.64 -4.21 -16.11
N GLU A 63 -6.86 -3.14 -16.27
CA GLU A 63 -7.38 -1.82 -16.63
C GLU A 63 -6.51 -1.08 -17.64
N LYS A 64 -6.99 0.06 -18.13
CA LYS A 64 -6.16 0.99 -18.91
C LYS A 64 -4.93 1.41 -18.10
N PRO A 65 -3.76 1.62 -18.71
CA PRO A 65 -2.58 2.07 -17.98
C PRO A 65 -2.88 3.36 -17.19
N LEU A 66 -2.42 3.41 -15.95
CA LEU A 66 -2.52 4.60 -15.12
C LEU A 66 -1.33 5.50 -15.44
N VAL A 67 -1.59 6.65 -16.06
CA VAL A 67 -0.58 7.65 -16.37
C VAL A 67 -0.65 8.74 -15.32
N VAL A 68 0.46 9.05 -14.66
CA VAL A 68 0.51 10.08 -13.61
C VAL A 68 1.79 10.91 -13.76
N ASP A 69 1.67 12.22 -13.62
CA ASP A 69 2.82 13.10 -13.54
C ASP A 69 3.57 12.88 -12.23
N VAL A 70 4.89 12.71 -12.33
CA VAL A 70 5.76 12.45 -11.18
C VAL A 70 7.00 13.33 -11.20
N ARG A 71 7.62 13.47 -10.03
CA ARG A 71 8.90 14.13 -9.86
C ARG A 71 9.87 13.24 -9.09
N VAL A 72 11.11 13.14 -9.57
CA VAL A 72 12.17 12.42 -8.87
C VAL A 72 12.41 13.08 -7.52
N SER A 73 12.32 12.29 -6.45
CA SER A 73 12.53 12.75 -5.06
C SER A 73 13.88 12.31 -4.50
N HIS A 74 14.32 11.10 -4.85
CA HIS A 74 15.62 10.55 -4.45
C HIS A 74 16.01 9.42 -5.40
N VAL A 75 17.31 9.16 -5.51
CA VAL A 75 17.90 8.08 -6.31
C VAL A 75 18.80 7.26 -5.38
N CYS A 76 18.73 5.94 -5.47
CA CYS A 76 19.65 5.04 -4.78
C CYS A 76 20.02 3.86 -5.68
N LYS A 77 20.94 3.00 -5.20
CA LYS A 77 21.42 1.84 -5.98
C LYS A 77 20.32 0.86 -6.39
N GLU A 78 19.21 0.81 -5.65
CA GLU A 78 18.12 -0.16 -5.85
C GLU A 78 16.99 0.39 -6.74
N GLY A 79 17.00 1.70 -7.02
CA GLY A 79 15.96 2.34 -7.81
C GLY A 79 15.77 3.82 -7.50
N VAL A 80 14.64 4.34 -7.95
CA VAL A 80 14.33 5.77 -7.90
C VAL A 80 12.98 5.98 -7.20
N GLY A 81 12.96 6.90 -6.25
CA GLY A 81 11.75 7.31 -5.57
C GLY A 81 11.11 8.51 -6.26
N PHE A 82 9.84 8.38 -6.60
CA PHE A 82 9.05 9.42 -7.26
C PHE A 82 7.94 9.94 -6.33
N VAL A 83 7.61 11.22 -6.46
CA VAL A 83 6.45 11.87 -5.81
C VAL A 83 5.45 12.26 -6.87
N PHE A 84 4.15 12.01 -6.63
CA PHE A 84 3.10 12.39 -7.56
C PHE A 84 2.93 13.92 -7.60
N VAL A 85 2.79 14.47 -8.81
CA VAL A 85 2.60 15.89 -9.04
C VAL A 85 1.13 16.13 -9.33
N SER A 86 0.38 16.57 -8.31
CA SER A 86 -1.02 16.98 -8.42
C SER A 86 -1.91 16.02 -9.22
N PRO A 87 -2.04 14.74 -8.81
CA PRO A 87 -2.86 13.78 -9.53
C PRO A 87 -4.32 14.25 -9.59
N GLN A 88 -4.97 14.04 -10.72
CA GLN A 88 -6.39 14.31 -10.94
C GLN A 88 -7.26 13.38 -10.07
N ASP A 89 -8.54 13.70 -9.92
CA ASP A 89 -9.42 12.93 -9.02
C ASP A 89 -9.59 11.47 -9.47
N GLU A 90 -9.66 11.21 -10.78
CA GLU A 90 -9.67 9.84 -11.31
C GLU A 90 -8.36 9.11 -11.00
N GLU A 91 -7.21 9.73 -11.22
CA GLU A 91 -5.90 9.17 -10.91
C GLU A 91 -5.76 8.88 -9.41
N ARG A 92 -6.26 9.76 -8.55
CA ARG A 92 -6.27 9.57 -7.09
C ARG A 92 -7.10 8.36 -6.69
N LEU A 93 -8.26 8.17 -7.29
CA LEU A 93 -9.10 7.01 -7.03
C LEU A 93 -8.40 5.72 -7.45
N ARG A 94 -7.76 5.70 -8.62
CA ARG A 94 -7.00 4.55 -9.11
C ARG A 94 -5.77 4.25 -8.25
N LEU A 95 -5.03 5.28 -7.84
CA LEU A 95 -3.93 5.15 -6.87
C LEU A 95 -4.43 4.59 -5.54
N LYS A 96 -5.60 5.01 -5.07
CA LYS A 96 -6.21 4.46 -3.85
C LYS A 96 -6.52 2.97 -3.98
N TYR A 97 -6.98 2.51 -5.14
CA TYR A 97 -7.17 1.08 -5.40
C TYR A 97 -5.84 0.31 -5.40
N LEU A 98 -4.79 0.86 -6.01
CA LEU A 98 -3.46 0.22 -6.05
C LEU A 98 -2.78 0.17 -4.68
N VAL A 99 -2.97 1.19 -3.85
CA VAL A 99 -2.41 1.25 -2.49
C VAL A 99 -3.23 0.41 -1.52
N LYS A 100 -4.49 0.11 -1.82
CA LYS A 100 -5.36 -0.65 -0.91
C LYS A 100 -4.73 -2.02 -0.65
N PRO A 101 -4.50 -2.38 0.62
CA PRO A 101 -4.01 -3.70 0.94
C PRO A 101 -4.96 -4.79 0.43
N TYR A 102 -4.38 -5.86 -0.11
CA TYR A 102 -5.11 -7.08 -0.44
C TYR A 102 -5.08 -8.03 0.76
N TRP A 103 -6.26 -8.51 1.16
CA TRP A 103 -6.41 -9.54 2.18
C TRP A 103 -7.19 -10.70 1.55
N ASP A 104 -6.66 -11.91 1.73
CA ASP A 104 -7.21 -13.15 1.18
C ASP A 104 -8.40 -13.71 1.96
N GLY A 105 -8.71 -13.13 3.13
CA GLY A 105 -9.81 -13.53 3.99
C GLY A 105 -9.50 -14.69 4.94
N GLN A 106 -8.28 -15.25 4.93
CA GLN A 106 -7.97 -16.44 5.74
C GLN A 106 -7.67 -16.09 7.20
N ASP A 107 -6.75 -15.16 7.44
CA ASP A 107 -6.42 -14.70 8.79
C ASP A 107 -7.04 -13.32 9.07
N HIS A 108 -8.05 -13.32 9.93
CA HIS A 108 -8.81 -12.11 10.28
C HIS A 108 -7.99 -11.10 11.08
N LEU A 109 -7.07 -11.56 11.93
CA LEU A 109 -6.22 -10.67 12.70
C LEU A 109 -5.23 -9.98 11.77
N ASP A 110 -4.63 -10.73 10.83
CA ASP A 110 -3.73 -10.16 9.82
C ASP A 110 -4.46 -9.18 8.91
N GLY A 111 -5.66 -9.53 8.43
CA GLY A 111 -6.50 -8.64 7.65
C GLY A 111 -6.81 -7.32 8.38
N MET A 112 -7.10 -7.40 9.68
CA MET A 112 -7.34 -6.22 10.50
C MET A 112 -6.10 -5.39 10.75
N MET A 113 -4.98 -6.02 11.12
CA MET A 113 -3.71 -5.34 11.33
C MET A 113 -3.24 -4.63 10.06
N LEU A 114 -3.50 -5.23 8.91
CA LEU A 114 -3.24 -4.67 7.59
C LEU A 114 -4.14 -3.44 7.31
N MET A 115 -5.43 -3.54 7.60
CA MET A 115 -6.37 -2.41 7.44
C MET A 115 -6.10 -1.28 8.44
N MET A 116 -5.69 -1.59 9.67
CA MET A 116 -5.31 -0.63 10.71
C MET A 116 -4.13 0.25 10.32
N ARG A 117 -3.18 -0.28 9.55
CA ARG A 117 -2.06 0.49 9.01
C ARG A 117 -2.49 1.40 7.85
N TYR A 118 -3.58 1.05 7.18
CA TYR A 118 -4.10 1.74 6.00
C TYR A 118 -5.09 2.86 6.34
N SER A 119 -6.08 2.61 7.20
CA SER A 119 -6.78 3.70 7.89
C SER A 119 -5.74 4.40 8.77
N LYS A 120 -5.83 5.73 8.93
CA LYS A 120 -4.91 6.52 9.78
C LYS A 120 -4.53 5.74 11.06
N PRO A 121 -3.28 5.87 11.56
CA PRO A 121 -2.88 5.17 12.77
C PRO A 121 -3.99 5.35 13.79
N ALA A 122 -4.55 4.24 14.30
CA ALA A 122 -5.64 4.26 15.26
C ALA A 122 -5.15 4.97 16.52
N THR A 123 -5.23 6.29 16.50
CA THR A 123 -4.72 7.18 17.55
C THR A 123 -5.79 7.40 18.60
N GLU A 124 -7.04 7.06 18.27
CA GLU A 124 -8.19 7.20 19.16
C GLU A 124 -8.82 5.84 19.45
N LEU A 125 -9.26 5.67 20.69
CA LEU A 125 -9.94 4.47 21.18
C LEU A 125 -11.15 4.08 20.31
N LYS A 126 -11.82 5.06 19.70
CA LYS A 126 -12.96 4.84 18.79
C LYS A 126 -12.57 4.06 17.52
N ASP A 127 -11.37 4.29 17.00
CA ASP A 127 -10.86 3.60 15.81
C ASP A 127 -10.60 2.13 16.17
N VAL A 128 -10.01 1.90 17.36
CA VAL A 128 -9.81 0.56 17.95
C VAL A 128 -11.13 -0.14 18.24
N LEU A 129 -12.14 0.56 18.73
CA LEU A 129 -13.46 -0.03 19.03
C LEU A 129 -14.23 -0.39 17.76
N SER A 130 -14.16 0.43 16.71
CA SER A 130 -14.77 0.09 15.41
C SER A 130 -14.21 -1.21 14.81
N LEU A 131 -12.94 -1.49 15.07
CA LEU A 131 -12.27 -2.73 14.68
C LEU A 131 -12.76 -3.93 15.48
N THR A 132 -12.99 -3.78 16.79
CA THR A 132 -13.61 -4.84 17.61
C THR A 132 -15.04 -5.16 17.18
N THR A 133 -15.78 -4.18 16.62
CA THR A 133 -17.11 -4.43 16.08
C THR A 133 -17.07 -5.29 14.81
N MET A 134 -16.05 -5.12 13.97
CA MET A 134 -15.82 -6.01 12.81
C MET A 134 -15.48 -7.45 13.25
N LEU A 135 -14.73 -7.63 14.36
CA LEU A 135 -14.46 -8.96 14.94
C LEU A 135 -15.74 -9.65 15.42
N SER A 136 -16.62 -8.91 16.09
CA SER A 136 -17.88 -9.47 16.61
C SER A 136 -18.92 -9.78 15.53
N ALA A 137 -18.83 -9.12 14.37
CA ALA A 137 -19.77 -9.30 13.26
C ALA A 137 -19.38 -10.44 12.30
N SER A 138 -18.20 -11.06 12.46
CA SER A 138 -17.76 -12.16 11.60
C SER A 138 -18.24 -13.53 12.15
N PRO A 139 -19.11 -14.25 11.44
CA PRO A 139 -19.59 -15.56 11.89
C PRO A 139 -18.45 -16.59 11.78
N GLY A 140 -17.91 -17.00 12.93
CA GLY A 140 -16.93 -18.09 13.00
C GLY A 140 -15.71 -17.83 13.90
N LEU A 141 -15.52 -16.61 14.40
CA LEU A 141 -14.33 -16.30 15.22
C LEU A 141 -14.38 -16.94 16.63
N PHE A 142 -15.58 -17.18 17.16
CA PHE A 142 -15.78 -17.75 18.51
C PHE A 142 -16.16 -19.23 18.53
N SER A 143 -16.45 -19.86 17.38
CA SER A 143 -16.79 -21.29 17.34
C SER A 143 -15.57 -22.21 17.43
N LYS A 144 -14.34 -21.65 17.36
CA LYS A 144 -13.08 -22.40 17.44
C LYS A 144 -12.32 -22.29 18.76
N PHE A 145 -12.86 -21.59 19.76
CA PHE A 145 -12.32 -21.67 21.12
C PHE A 145 -12.99 -22.84 21.84
N PRO A 146 -12.34 -24.00 22.02
CA PRO A 146 -12.87 -25.00 22.92
C PRO A 146 -12.92 -24.37 24.32
N HIS A 147 -14.13 -24.19 24.85
CA HIS A 147 -14.33 -23.97 26.27
C HIS A 147 -13.69 -25.16 27.01
N THR A 148 -12.44 -25.00 27.43
CA THR A 148 -11.85 -25.89 28.43
C THR A 148 -12.42 -25.51 29.77
N ASN A 149 -13.69 -25.88 29.98
CA ASN A 149 -14.30 -25.87 31.30
C ASN A 149 -13.73 -27.08 32.06
N LYS A 150 -12.48 -26.99 32.52
CA LYS A 150 -11.96 -27.90 33.53
C LYS A 150 -12.56 -27.48 34.87
N SER A 151 -13.76 -27.99 35.16
CA SER A 151 -14.26 -28.06 36.53
C SER A 151 -13.23 -28.80 37.38
N ASN A 152 -12.51 -28.07 38.23
CA ASN A 152 -11.70 -28.66 39.28
C ASN A 152 -12.66 -29.38 40.25
N LYS A 153 -12.71 -30.72 40.16
CA LYS A 153 -13.22 -31.56 41.25
C LYS A 153 -12.27 -31.38 42.42
N ILE A 154 -12.70 -30.62 43.42
CA ILE A 154 -12.17 -30.72 44.77
C ILE A 154 -12.70 -32.05 45.30
N VAL A 155 -11.79 -33.00 45.55
CA VAL A 155 -12.08 -34.23 46.29
C VAL A 155 -11.45 -34.04 47.66
N ASN A 156 -12.29 -34.11 48.69
CA ASN A 156 -11.92 -34.10 50.11
C ASN A 156 -11.06 -35.31 50.47
#